data_AF-A0A7Y2FMA1-F1
#
_entry.id   AF-A0A7Y2FMA1-F1
#
_cell.length_a   1.000
_cell.length_b   1.000
_cell.length_c   1.000
_cell.angle_alpha   90.00
_cell.angle_beta   90.00
_cell.angle_gamma   90.00
#
_symmetry.space_group_name_H-M   'P 1'
#
loop_
_entity.id
_entity.type
_entity.pdbx_description
1 polymer ?
#
loop_
_entity_poly.entity_id
_entity_poly.type
_entity_poly.pdbx_seq_one_letter_code
_entity_poly.pdbx_strand_id
1 'polypeptide(L)'
;NEYFYNLLTTLGNGKYFHARYLYEVKKDIEEILEANLMLISDYDFDIEATDGFAYSNYINLSQGNQIDINQPIIATGKYVGDSPFNIEFRGFYNGNIFNENIVIDSGDEINVTFQAEQVWHANYILENEFSTNTFIANDVIEVSKEQNLLSAKTIFLCLEPDTSSISSNNLNGIDEEDLVIATEDVALNNAIEVFPNPFVDNITVKIPSTENSGSKEFQLKLINTKGQLVASYNLNPTLVGDYYRLVWDIDFALQSGMYIVEILSENFIAHKNIIHLK
;
A
#
# COMPACT_ATOMS: atom_id res chain seq x y z
N ASN A 1 -20.24 -21.39 0.27
CA ASN A 1 -20.27 -22.57 1.16
C ASN A 1 -19.02 -22.76 2.02
N GLU A 2 -17.91 -22.06 1.76
CA GLU A 2 -16.66 -22.23 2.54
C GLU A 2 -16.82 -21.90 4.04
N TYR A 3 -17.58 -20.85 4.36
CA TYR A 3 -17.91 -20.49 5.75
C TYR A 3 -18.55 -21.65 6.53
N PHE A 4 -19.47 -22.39 5.91
CA PHE A 4 -20.13 -23.53 6.54
C PHE A 4 -19.16 -24.69 6.80
N TYR A 5 -18.28 -25.00 5.84
CA TYR A 5 -17.30 -26.06 6.00
C TYR A 5 -16.26 -25.73 7.07
N ASN A 6 -15.84 -24.46 7.13
CA ASN A 6 -14.95 -23.99 8.17
C ASN A 6 -15.58 -24.13 9.58
N LEU A 7 -16.85 -23.72 9.72
CA LEU A 7 -17.59 -23.88 10.98
C LEU A 7 -17.68 -25.36 11.42
N LEU A 8 -17.97 -26.26 10.49
CA LEU A 8 -18.02 -27.71 10.76
C LEU A 8 -16.69 -28.27 11.22
N THR A 9 -15.58 -27.85 10.60
CA THR A 9 -14.24 -28.34 10.97
C THR A 9 -13.83 -27.82 12.34
N THR A 10 -14.08 -26.55 12.64
CA THR A 10 -13.75 -25.96 13.95
C THR A 10 -14.47 -26.67 15.10
N LEU A 11 -15.74 -27.06 14.91
CA LEU A 11 -16.49 -27.83 15.91
C LEU A 11 -15.91 -29.23 16.17
N GLY A 12 -15.19 -29.79 15.20
CA GLY A 12 -14.54 -31.09 15.31
C GLY A 12 -13.05 -31.02 15.70
N ASN A 13 -12.54 -29.86 16.09
CA ASN A 13 -11.09 -29.60 16.24
C ASN A 13 -10.27 -29.94 14.97
N GLY A 14 -10.92 -29.84 13.80
CA GLY A 14 -10.28 -30.02 12.50
C GLY A 14 -10.01 -28.66 11.84
N LYS A 15 -9.17 -28.67 10.80
CA LYS A 15 -8.86 -27.50 9.98
C LYS A 15 -9.49 -27.65 8.61
N TYR A 16 -10.17 -26.61 8.13
CA TYR A 16 -10.63 -26.58 6.74
C TYR A 16 -9.45 -26.28 5.82
N PHE A 17 -9.23 -27.17 4.84
CA PHE A 17 -8.25 -26.99 3.78
C PHE A 17 -8.96 -26.80 2.45
N HIS A 18 -8.62 -25.73 1.74
CA HIS A 18 -9.07 -25.50 0.38
C HIS A 18 -7.91 -25.79 -0.59
N ALA A 19 -7.85 -27.03 -1.08
CA ALA A 19 -6.92 -27.39 -2.15
C ALA A 19 -7.62 -27.17 -3.50
N ARG A 20 -7.00 -26.37 -4.38
CA ARG A 20 -7.53 -26.13 -5.72
C ARG A 20 -6.40 -26.06 -6.74
N TYR A 21 -5.74 -27.20 -7.00
CA TYR A 21 -5.01 -27.35 -8.24
C TYR A 21 -6.01 -27.63 -9.35
N LEU A 22 -6.25 -26.61 -10.18
CA LEU A 22 -7.01 -26.75 -11.42
C LEU A 22 -6.43 -27.95 -12.20
N TYR A 23 -7.18 -29.06 -12.20
CA TYR A 23 -6.96 -30.30 -12.96
C TYR A 23 -6.10 -31.44 -12.35
N GLU A 24 -5.64 -31.38 -11.10
CA GLU A 24 -4.80 -32.45 -10.49
C GLU A 24 -5.29 -32.94 -9.11
N VAL A 25 -6.43 -33.65 -9.09
CA VAL A 25 -7.04 -34.21 -7.86
C VAL A 25 -6.07 -35.08 -7.04
N LYS A 26 -5.15 -35.80 -7.69
CA LYS A 26 -4.14 -36.60 -6.99
C LYS A 26 -3.24 -35.72 -6.13
N LYS A 27 -2.82 -34.57 -6.65
CA LYS A 27 -1.96 -33.62 -5.95
C LYS A 27 -2.71 -32.93 -4.81
N ASP A 28 -3.98 -32.59 -5.03
CA ASP A 28 -4.85 -32.07 -3.97
C ASP A 28 -4.98 -33.07 -2.79
N ILE A 29 -5.11 -34.37 -3.10
CA ILE A 29 -5.18 -35.43 -2.08
C ILE A 29 -3.83 -35.65 -1.39
N GLU A 30 -2.73 -35.66 -2.14
CA GLU A 30 -1.38 -35.77 -1.58
C GLU A 30 -1.09 -34.62 -0.62
N GLU A 31 -1.43 -33.38 -0.97
CA GLU A 31 -1.27 -32.20 -0.09
C GLU A 31 -2.11 -32.29 1.20
N ILE A 32 -3.35 -32.80 1.10
CA ILE A 32 -4.21 -33.02 2.28
C ILE A 32 -3.66 -34.15 3.17
N LEU A 33 -3.12 -35.22 2.58
CA LEU A 33 -2.61 -36.38 3.32
C LEU A 33 -1.19 -36.17 3.88
N GLU A 34 -0.38 -35.35 3.20
CA GLU A 34 0.97 -34.96 3.62
C GLU A 34 0.98 -33.77 4.58
N ALA A 35 -0.18 -33.16 4.84
CA ALA A 35 -0.33 -32.16 5.89
C ALA A 35 -0.05 -32.79 7.26
N ASN A 36 1.23 -32.94 7.60
CA ASN A 36 1.71 -33.18 8.95
C ASN A 36 1.47 -31.91 9.74
N LEU A 37 0.22 -31.77 10.22
CA LEU A 37 -0.22 -30.68 11.07
C LEU A 37 0.51 -30.83 12.41
N MET A 38 1.66 -30.17 12.50
CA MET A 38 2.37 -30.00 13.75
C MET A 38 1.78 -28.78 14.43
N LEU A 39 0.89 -29.03 15.38
CA LEU A 39 0.06 -28.01 16.00
C LEU A 39 0.56 -27.67 17.40
N ILE A 40 0.71 -26.38 17.66
CA ILE A 40 0.77 -25.83 19.01
C ILE A 40 -0.65 -25.45 19.42
N SER A 41 -1.11 -25.88 20.59
CA SER A 41 -2.43 -25.49 21.13
C SER A 41 -2.31 -24.68 22.40
N ASP A 42 -3.37 -23.92 22.72
CA ASP A 42 -3.52 -23.13 23.95
C ASP A 42 -2.27 -22.29 24.23
N TYR A 43 -1.84 -21.58 23.20
CA TYR A 43 -0.64 -20.78 23.24
C TYR A 43 -0.91 -19.40 23.83
N ASP A 44 0.17 -18.76 24.25
CA ASP A 44 0.20 -17.37 24.65
C ASP A 44 1.51 -16.75 24.15
N PHE A 45 1.44 -15.51 23.69
CA PHE A 45 2.53 -14.82 23.01
C PHE A 45 2.58 -13.37 23.48
N ASP A 46 3.60 -13.08 24.27
CA ASP A 46 3.82 -11.78 24.88
C ASP A 46 5.09 -11.13 24.30
N ILE A 47 5.00 -9.86 23.90
CA ILE A 47 6.16 -9.04 23.50
C ILE A 47 6.27 -7.89 24.50
N GLU A 48 7.46 -7.71 25.07
CA GLU A 48 7.76 -6.63 26.00
C GLU A 48 9.02 -5.87 25.57
N ALA A 49 9.02 -4.55 25.73
CA ALA A 49 10.23 -3.73 25.64
C ALA A 49 10.88 -3.64 27.04
N THR A 50 12.20 -3.76 27.12
CA THR A 50 12.91 -3.83 28.42
C THR A 50 12.68 -2.60 29.29
N ASP A 51 12.52 -1.41 28.70
CA ASP A 51 12.20 -0.16 29.40
C ASP A 51 10.87 0.44 28.89
N GLY A 52 9.83 -0.39 28.79
CA GLY A 52 8.50 0.10 28.43
C GLY A 52 7.46 -0.99 28.24
N PHE A 53 6.64 -0.89 27.19
CA PHE A 53 5.55 -1.84 26.93
C PHE A 53 5.20 -1.92 25.44
N ALA A 54 4.69 -3.07 25.00
CA ALA A 54 4.06 -3.25 23.69
C ALA A 54 2.54 -3.21 23.81
N TYR A 55 1.87 -2.77 22.74
CA TYR A 55 0.42 -2.64 22.68
C TYR A 55 -0.09 -2.71 21.24
N SER A 56 -1.41 -2.93 21.11
CA SER A 56 -2.06 -3.11 19.81
C SER A 56 -1.39 -4.19 18.98
N ASN A 57 -1.20 -5.34 19.62
CA ASN A 57 -0.55 -6.50 19.03
C ASN A 57 -1.54 -7.28 18.18
N TYR A 58 -1.10 -7.62 16.98
CA TYR A 58 -1.79 -8.47 16.03
C TYR A 58 -0.92 -9.67 15.76
N ILE A 59 -1.48 -10.87 15.91
CA ILE A 59 -0.77 -12.10 15.59
C ILE A 59 -1.58 -12.82 14.54
N ASN A 60 -1.05 -12.87 13.32
CA ASN A 60 -1.68 -13.58 12.22
C ASN A 60 -1.45 -15.07 12.42
N LEU A 61 -2.37 -15.70 13.13
CA LEU A 61 -2.36 -17.13 13.39
C LEU A 61 -3.47 -17.80 12.60
N SER A 62 -3.19 -19.01 12.15
CA SER A 62 -4.20 -19.86 11.53
C SER A 62 -5.41 -19.96 12.46
N GLN A 63 -6.60 -19.72 11.93
CA GLN A 63 -7.85 -19.57 12.68
C GLN A 63 -8.03 -20.61 13.81
N GLY A 64 -8.23 -20.14 15.05
CA GLY A 64 -8.49 -20.95 16.24
C GLY A 64 -7.39 -20.85 17.32
N ASN A 65 -7.51 -21.64 18.39
CA ASN A 65 -6.50 -21.74 19.47
C ASN A 65 -5.31 -22.63 19.09
N GLN A 66 -5.03 -22.79 17.79
CA GLN A 66 -4.01 -23.71 17.29
C GLN A 66 -3.15 -23.05 16.20
N ILE A 67 -1.84 -23.22 16.32
CA ILE A 67 -0.84 -22.70 15.37
C ILE A 67 -0.18 -23.88 14.67
N ASP A 68 -0.13 -23.84 13.35
CA ASP A 68 0.68 -24.76 12.54
C ASP A 68 2.13 -24.30 12.51
N ILE A 69 3.05 -25.07 13.08
CA ILE A 69 4.47 -24.67 13.15
C ILE A 69 5.16 -24.71 11.79
N ASN A 70 4.52 -25.28 10.76
CA ASN A 70 5.03 -25.22 9.39
C ASN A 70 4.74 -23.86 8.72
N GLN A 71 3.98 -22.98 9.36
CA GLN A 71 3.69 -21.64 8.88
C GLN A 71 4.47 -20.60 9.70
N PRO A 72 4.96 -19.53 9.06
CA PRO A 72 5.59 -18.44 9.80
C PRO A 72 4.57 -17.79 10.73
N ILE A 73 4.94 -17.65 12.00
CA ILE A 73 4.19 -16.84 12.97
C ILE A 73 4.58 -15.39 12.76
N ILE A 74 3.62 -14.56 12.38
CA ILE A 74 3.83 -13.12 12.18
C ILE A 74 3.08 -12.37 13.26
N ALA A 75 3.83 -11.69 14.13
CA ALA A 75 3.32 -10.76 15.12
C ALA A 75 3.73 -9.33 14.76
N THR A 76 2.81 -8.39 14.87
CA THR A 76 3.06 -6.96 14.71
C THR A 76 2.44 -6.20 15.86
N GLY A 77 3.10 -5.16 16.35
CA GLY A 77 2.60 -4.35 17.45
C GLY A 77 3.24 -2.98 17.46
N LYS A 78 2.72 -2.11 18.33
CA LYS A 78 3.34 -0.83 18.66
C LYS A 78 4.05 -0.98 20.01
N TYR A 79 5.07 -0.17 20.24
CA TYR A 79 5.79 -0.18 21.51
C TYR A 79 6.13 1.24 21.96
N VAL A 80 6.32 1.37 23.28
CA VAL A 80 6.96 2.51 23.92
C VAL A 80 8.14 1.95 24.71
N GLY A 81 9.29 2.63 24.66
CA GLY A 81 10.54 2.18 25.29
C GLY A 81 11.62 1.87 24.25
N ASP A 82 12.74 1.35 24.71
CA ASP A 82 13.90 1.01 23.89
C ASP A 82 14.18 -0.50 23.87
N SER A 83 14.90 -0.93 22.84
CA SER A 83 15.49 -2.26 22.69
C SER A 83 16.43 -2.58 23.88
N PRO A 84 16.57 -3.86 24.31
CA PRO A 84 16.08 -5.09 23.67
C PRO A 84 14.61 -5.40 23.92
N PHE A 85 14.04 -6.20 23.03
CA PHE A 85 12.70 -6.76 23.16
C PHE A 85 12.76 -8.19 23.68
N ASN A 86 11.86 -8.51 24.61
CA ASN A 86 11.69 -9.84 25.15
C ASN A 86 10.40 -10.44 24.60
N ILE A 87 10.49 -11.63 24.01
CA ILE A 87 9.36 -12.37 23.47
C ILE A 87 9.20 -13.65 24.29
N GLU A 88 8.09 -13.76 25.02
CA GLU A 88 7.71 -14.98 25.71
C GLU A 88 6.67 -15.73 24.86
N PHE A 89 6.98 -16.97 24.49
CA PHE A 89 6.06 -17.84 23.78
C PHE A 89 5.88 -19.15 24.54
N ARG A 90 4.64 -19.40 24.97
CA ARG A 90 4.28 -20.59 25.74
C ARG A 90 3.09 -21.29 25.11
N GLY A 91 2.97 -22.59 25.33
CA GLY A 91 1.83 -23.37 24.84
C GLY A 91 2.03 -24.86 25.00
N PHE A 92 1.17 -25.63 24.34
CA PHE A 92 1.25 -27.10 24.33
C PHE A 92 1.67 -27.60 22.95
N TYR A 93 2.70 -28.44 22.91
CA TYR A 93 3.11 -29.18 21.74
C TYR A 93 3.16 -30.68 22.05
N ASN A 94 2.43 -31.49 21.28
CA ASN A 94 2.28 -32.93 21.52
C ASN A 94 1.91 -33.28 22.99
N GLY A 95 1.06 -32.45 23.61
CA GLY A 95 0.60 -32.63 24.99
C GLY A 95 1.61 -32.22 26.07
N ASN A 96 2.80 -31.73 25.70
CA ASN A 96 3.78 -31.20 26.63
C ASN A 96 3.76 -29.67 26.61
N ILE A 97 3.87 -29.06 27.78
CA ILE A 97 4.06 -27.62 27.88
C ILE A 97 5.47 -27.25 27.40
N PHE A 98 5.56 -26.18 26.64
CA PHE A 98 6.82 -25.49 26.36
C PHE A 98 6.70 -24.02 26.78
N ASN A 99 7.85 -23.42 27.10
CA ASN A 99 8.00 -21.99 27.32
C ASN A 99 9.36 -21.59 26.76
N GLU A 100 9.34 -20.75 25.74
CA GLU A 100 10.53 -20.21 25.10
C GLU A 100 10.57 -18.71 25.34
N ASN A 101 11.76 -18.21 25.72
CA ASN A 101 12.01 -16.79 25.87
C ASN A 101 13.11 -16.37 24.90
N ILE A 102 12.78 -15.43 24.01
CA ILE A 102 13.67 -14.94 22.96
C ILE A 102 13.95 -13.46 23.22
N VAL A 103 15.22 -13.09 23.31
CA VAL A 103 15.65 -11.69 23.43
C VAL A 103 16.15 -11.21 22.07
N ILE A 104 15.53 -10.16 21.54
CA ILE A 104 15.97 -9.47 20.32
C ILE A 104 16.78 -8.25 20.74
N ASP A 105 18.07 -8.25 20.42
CA ASP A 105 18.98 -7.15 20.77
C ASP A 105 18.96 -6.04 19.70
N SER A 106 19.37 -4.86 20.11
CA SER A 106 19.53 -3.64 19.32
C SER A 106 20.37 -3.81 18.04
N GLY A 107 21.28 -4.79 18.00
CA GLY A 107 22.05 -5.14 16.81
C GLY A 107 21.23 -5.80 15.69
N ASP A 108 20.07 -6.35 16.02
CA ASP A 108 19.10 -6.95 15.10
C ASP A 108 18.00 -5.95 14.69
N GLU A 109 18.15 -4.66 15.04
CA GLU A 109 17.37 -3.54 14.53
C GLU A 109 17.65 -3.35 13.03
N ILE A 110 17.21 -4.31 12.23
CA ILE A 110 16.98 -4.12 10.81
C ILE A 110 15.93 -3.02 10.77
N ASN A 111 16.37 -1.82 10.35
CA ASN A 111 15.54 -0.64 10.06
C ASN A 111 14.07 -1.01 10.02
N VAL A 112 13.29 -0.57 11.02
CA VAL A 112 11.82 -0.67 10.97
C VAL A 112 11.42 0.07 9.69
N THR A 113 11.32 -0.67 8.60
CA THR A 113 11.06 -0.06 7.31
C THR A 113 9.61 0.38 7.30
N PHE A 114 9.30 1.32 6.44
CA PHE A 114 7.93 1.69 6.06
C PHE A 114 7.00 0.47 5.86
N GLN A 115 7.54 -0.70 5.53
CA GLN A 115 6.79 -1.95 5.33
C GLN A 115 6.21 -2.51 6.65
N ALA A 116 6.92 -2.43 7.78
CA ALA A 116 6.43 -2.96 9.05
C ALA A 116 5.23 -2.15 9.58
N GLU A 117 5.30 -0.83 9.45
CA GLU A 117 4.21 0.09 9.75
C GLU A 117 2.97 -0.21 8.88
N GLN A 118 3.16 -0.39 7.56
CA GLN A 118 2.08 -0.76 6.66
C GLN A 118 1.42 -2.10 7.01
N VAL A 119 2.22 -3.11 7.38
CA VAL A 119 1.68 -4.41 7.82
C VAL A 119 0.85 -4.24 9.08
N TRP A 120 1.30 -3.43 10.04
CA TRP A 120 0.52 -3.13 11.24
C TRP A 120 -0.82 -2.47 10.87
N HIS A 121 -0.83 -1.46 9.99
CA HIS A 121 -2.07 -0.80 9.56
C HIS A 121 -3.01 -1.75 8.81
N ALA A 122 -2.49 -2.64 7.97
CA ALA A 122 -3.29 -3.65 7.30
C ALA A 122 -3.96 -4.60 8.32
N ASN A 123 -3.21 -5.08 9.32
CA ASN A 123 -3.76 -5.93 10.39
C ASN A 123 -4.81 -5.18 11.23
N TYR A 124 -4.54 -3.92 11.58
CA TYR A 124 -5.50 -3.06 12.27
C TYR A 124 -6.84 -2.98 11.52
N ILE A 125 -6.78 -2.73 10.21
CA ILE A 125 -7.98 -2.66 9.36
C ILE A 125 -8.70 -4.01 9.33
N LEU A 126 -8.00 -5.12 9.08
CA LEU A 126 -8.61 -6.45 8.97
C LEU A 126 -9.38 -6.87 10.24
N GLU A 127 -8.82 -6.59 11.42
CA GLU A 127 -9.49 -6.91 12.70
C GLU A 127 -10.70 -6.02 12.98
N ASN A 128 -10.73 -4.80 12.43
CA ASN A 128 -11.70 -3.77 12.83
C ASN A 128 -12.69 -3.37 11.73
N GLU A 129 -12.52 -3.79 10.47
CA GLU A 129 -13.32 -3.32 9.34
C GLU A 129 -14.81 -3.71 9.41
N PHE A 130 -15.13 -4.77 10.17
CA PHE A 130 -16.51 -5.19 10.43
C PHE A 130 -17.04 -4.73 11.79
N SER A 131 -16.27 -3.93 12.55
CA SER A 131 -16.72 -3.40 13.83
C SER A 131 -17.99 -2.55 13.67
N THR A 132 -18.93 -2.74 14.59
CA THR A 132 -20.17 -1.97 14.72
C THR A 132 -20.02 -0.75 15.64
N ASN A 133 -18.88 -0.62 16.32
CA ASN A 133 -18.58 0.54 17.14
C ASN A 133 -18.24 1.74 16.24
N THR A 134 -18.98 2.83 16.36
CA THR A 134 -18.81 4.03 15.52
C THR A 134 -17.42 4.66 15.62
N PHE A 135 -16.79 4.66 16.80
CA PHE A 135 -15.45 5.23 16.96
C PHE A 135 -14.42 4.41 16.18
N ILE A 136 -14.44 3.09 16.35
CA ILE A 136 -13.57 2.16 15.62
C ILE A 136 -13.85 2.23 14.11
N ALA A 137 -15.12 2.32 13.73
CA ALA A 137 -15.49 2.40 12.32
C ALA A 137 -14.98 3.67 11.65
N ASN A 138 -15.03 4.82 12.32
CA ASN A 138 -14.46 6.07 11.83
C ASN A 138 -12.93 6.00 11.77
N ASP A 139 -12.29 5.44 12.79
CA ASP A 139 -10.83 5.27 12.83
C ASP A 139 -10.33 4.36 11.69
N VAL A 140 -11.04 3.25 11.41
CA VAL A 140 -10.75 2.42 10.23
C VAL A 140 -10.87 3.20 8.92
N ILE A 141 -11.88 4.07 8.78
CA ILE A 141 -12.03 4.90 7.57
C ILE A 141 -10.86 5.87 7.43
N GLU A 142 -10.46 6.53 8.52
CA GLU A 142 -9.35 7.48 8.55
C GLU A 142 -8.03 6.80 8.21
N VAL A 143 -7.68 5.72 8.92
CA VAL A 143 -6.48 4.92 8.64
C VAL A 143 -6.47 4.37 7.22
N SER A 144 -7.61 3.89 6.70
CA SER A 144 -7.73 3.41 5.32
C SER A 144 -7.37 4.51 4.30
N LYS A 145 -7.83 5.74 4.53
CA LYS A 145 -7.54 6.89 3.66
C LYS A 145 -6.08 7.31 3.77
N GLU A 146 -5.56 7.48 4.97
CA GLU A 146 -4.18 7.91 5.22
C GLU A 146 -3.17 6.93 4.61
N GLN A 147 -3.43 5.63 4.74
CA GLN A 147 -2.53 4.57 4.28
C GLN A 147 -2.82 4.12 2.84
N ASN A 148 -3.82 4.70 2.17
CA ASN A 148 -4.29 4.30 0.84
C ASN A 148 -4.64 2.80 0.76
N LEU A 149 -5.25 2.26 1.80
CA LEU A 149 -5.70 0.88 1.91
C LEU A 149 -7.23 0.80 1.74
N LEU A 150 -7.69 -0.20 0.98
CA LEU A 150 -9.12 -0.51 0.87
C LEU A 150 -9.56 -1.38 2.04
N SER A 151 -10.68 -1.01 2.65
CA SER A 151 -11.36 -1.80 3.68
C SER A 151 -12.81 -2.02 3.28
N ALA A 152 -13.52 -2.88 4.01
CA ALA A 152 -14.97 -3.05 3.87
C ALA A 152 -15.78 -1.75 4.07
N LYS A 153 -15.15 -0.68 4.59
CA LYS A 153 -15.77 0.63 4.84
C LYS A 153 -15.35 1.72 3.85
N THR A 154 -14.40 1.45 2.93
CA THR A 154 -13.94 2.42 1.94
C THR A 154 -14.16 1.93 0.52
N ILE A 155 -14.19 2.85 -0.45
CA ILE A 155 -14.29 2.54 -1.87
C ILE A 155 -13.25 3.33 -2.64
N PHE A 156 -12.60 2.69 -3.62
CA PHE A 156 -11.74 3.38 -4.57
C PHE A 156 -12.58 3.84 -5.75
N LEU A 157 -12.76 5.15 -5.87
CA LEU A 157 -13.50 5.76 -6.97
C LEU A 157 -12.53 6.24 -8.04
N CYS A 158 -12.54 5.59 -9.20
CA CYS A 158 -11.81 6.06 -10.38
C CYS A 158 -12.80 6.78 -11.30
N LEU A 159 -12.79 8.11 -11.25
CA LEU A 159 -13.60 8.94 -12.15
C LEU A 159 -12.91 9.02 -13.51
N GLU A 160 -13.68 8.82 -14.58
CA GLU A 160 -13.20 9.18 -15.91
C GLU A 160 -13.02 10.71 -16.01
N PRO A 161 -12.13 11.21 -16.88
CA PRO A 161 -11.94 12.65 -17.05
C PRO A 161 -13.20 13.44 -17.44
N ASP A 162 -14.25 12.77 -17.91
CA ASP A 162 -15.53 13.36 -18.29
C ASP A 162 -16.70 12.73 -17.51
N THR A 163 -16.74 12.95 -16.19
CA THR A 163 -17.87 12.54 -15.33
C THR A 163 -18.87 13.67 -15.09
N SER A 164 -19.09 14.53 -16.09
CA SER A 164 -20.15 15.55 -16.07
C SER A 164 -21.56 14.99 -15.79
N SER A 165 -21.73 13.66 -15.79
CA SER A 165 -22.96 12.94 -15.48
C SER A 165 -23.09 12.40 -14.05
N ILE A 166 -22.10 12.53 -13.15
CA ILE A 166 -22.29 12.22 -11.72
C ILE A 166 -22.75 13.51 -11.02
N SER A 167 -23.83 14.09 -11.50
CA SER A 167 -24.66 14.98 -10.69
C SER A 167 -25.65 14.09 -9.93
N SER A 168 -25.72 14.25 -8.62
CA SER A 168 -26.71 13.62 -7.75
C SER A 168 -28.13 13.94 -8.23
N ASN A 169 -28.72 13.07 -9.06
CA ASN A 169 -30.13 13.15 -9.49
C ASN A 169 -31.09 12.73 -8.36
N ASN A 170 -30.91 13.28 -7.15
CA ASN A 170 -31.85 13.17 -6.04
C ASN A 170 -32.16 14.56 -5.45
N LEU A 171 -32.42 15.55 -6.29
CA LEU A 171 -33.00 16.83 -5.88
C LEU A 171 -34.50 16.84 -6.14
N ASN A 172 -35.24 16.15 -5.26
CA ASN A 172 -36.56 16.62 -4.87
C ASN A 172 -36.41 17.27 -3.48
N GLY A 173 -36.03 18.54 -3.48
CA GLY A 173 -36.35 19.46 -2.38
C GLY A 173 -35.49 19.41 -1.12
N ILE A 174 -34.18 19.53 -1.24
CA ILE A 174 -33.34 20.03 -0.13
C ILE A 174 -32.42 21.10 -0.72
N ASP A 175 -32.43 22.27 -0.10
CA ASP A 175 -31.62 23.43 -0.47
C ASP A 175 -30.18 23.02 -0.77
N GLU A 176 -29.70 23.45 -1.93
CA GLU A 176 -28.34 23.26 -2.43
C GLU A 176 -27.36 24.07 -1.56
N GLU A 177 -27.16 23.66 -0.31
CA GLU A 177 -25.87 23.86 0.34
C GLU A 177 -24.94 22.82 -0.27
N ASP A 178 -24.03 23.33 -1.10
CA ASP A 178 -22.92 22.64 -1.74
C ASP A 178 -22.51 21.36 -1.00
N LEU A 179 -22.81 20.21 -1.61
CA LEU A 179 -22.04 19.01 -1.35
C LEU A 179 -20.65 19.24 -1.97
N VAL A 180 -19.83 20.05 -1.30
CA VAL A 180 -18.41 20.16 -1.60
C VAL A 180 -17.83 18.80 -1.25
N ILE A 181 -17.72 17.92 -2.25
CA ILE A 181 -16.77 16.82 -2.19
C ILE A 181 -15.41 17.51 -2.23
N ALA A 182 -14.93 17.93 -1.06
CA ALA A 182 -13.57 18.35 -0.89
C ALA A 182 -12.72 17.10 -1.04
N THR A 183 -12.32 16.79 -2.27
CA THR A 183 -10.94 16.39 -2.44
C THR A 183 -10.16 17.61 -1.97
N GLU A 184 -9.37 17.45 -0.90
CA GLU A 184 -8.07 18.11 -1.00
C GLU A 184 -7.50 17.53 -2.27
N ASP A 185 -7.63 18.27 -3.37
CA ASP A 185 -6.70 18.13 -4.46
C ASP A 185 -5.36 18.21 -3.75
N VAL A 186 -4.69 17.05 -3.54
CA VAL A 186 -3.24 17.01 -3.41
C VAL A 186 -2.84 17.95 -4.51
N ALA A 187 -2.33 19.13 -4.15
CA ALA A 187 -2.10 20.19 -5.10
C ALA A 187 -1.27 19.55 -6.21
N LEU A 188 -1.96 19.14 -7.28
CA LEU A 188 -1.32 18.65 -8.46
C LEU A 188 -0.49 19.85 -8.79
N ASN A 189 0.83 19.69 -8.79
CA ASN A 189 1.77 20.71 -9.22
C ASN A 189 1.44 21.04 -10.69
N ASN A 190 0.35 21.77 -10.88
CA ASN A 190 -0.23 22.32 -12.10
C ASN A 190 0.50 23.61 -12.47
N ALA A 191 1.37 24.08 -11.58
CA ALA A 191 2.48 24.97 -11.87
C ALA A 191 3.25 24.57 -13.14
N ILE A 192 3.42 23.26 -13.39
CA ILE A 192 4.24 22.78 -14.50
C ILE A 192 3.39 22.58 -15.74
N GLU A 193 3.72 23.32 -16.79
CA GLU A 193 3.09 23.20 -18.10
C GLU A 193 3.99 22.40 -19.04
N VAL A 194 3.42 21.43 -19.74
CA VAL A 194 4.12 20.67 -20.80
C VAL A 194 3.33 20.81 -22.09
N PHE A 195 3.95 21.36 -23.13
CA PHE A 195 3.31 21.59 -24.42
C PHE A 195 4.32 21.52 -25.59
N PRO A 196 3.86 21.25 -26.82
CA PRO A 196 2.50 20.84 -27.16
C PRO A 196 2.17 19.46 -26.58
N ASN A 197 0.90 19.24 -26.25
CA ASN A 197 0.39 17.93 -25.87
C ASN A 197 -0.97 17.74 -26.57
N PRO A 198 -1.06 16.94 -27.64
CA PRO A 198 -0.03 16.03 -28.14
C PRO A 198 1.20 16.71 -28.79
N PHE A 199 2.36 16.07 -28.75
CA PHE A 199 3.60 16.51 -29.40
C PHE A 199 3.97 15.62 -30.60
N VAL A 200 4.80 16.16 -31.49
CA VAL A 200 5.39 15.44 -32.63
C VAL A 200 6.90 15.44 -32.49
N ASP A 201 7.55 16.60 -32.65
CA ASP A 201 9.02 16.68 -32.71
C ASP A 201 9.68 17.23 -31.44
N ASN A 202 8.96 18.02 -30.64
CA ASN A 202 9.53 18.65 -29.46
C ASN A 202 8.54 18.77 -28.31
N ILE A 203 9.10 18.86 -27.12
CA ILE A 203 8.37 19.12 -25.88
C ILE A 203 8.99 20.35 -25.21
N THR A 204 8.15 21.31 -24.87
CA THR A 204 8.51 22.43 -24.01
C THR A 204 7.92 22.21 -22.61
N VAL A 205 8.76 22.32 -21.59
CA VAL A 205 8.36 22.29 -20.18
C VAL A 205 8.57 23.68 -19.59
N LYS A 206 7.54 24.22 -18.94
CA LYS A 206 7.65 25.41 -18.08
C LYS A 206 7.52 25.03 -16.62
N ILE A 207 8.42 25.53 -15.81
CA ILE A 207 8.48 25.28 -14.36
C ILE A 207 8.54 26.64 -13.66
N PRO A 208 7.59 27.01 -12.80
CA PRO A 208 7.64 28.29 -12.10
C PRO A 208 8.91 28.41 -11.27
N SER A 209 9.51 29.60 -11.24
CA SER A 209 10.77 29.83 -10.53
C SER A 209 10.64 29.66 -9.01
N THR A 210 9.41 29.76 -8.47
CA THR A 210 9.09 29.50 -7.07
C THR A 210 9.31 28.03 -6.68
N GLU A 211 9.11 27.10 -7.61
CA GLU A 211 9.25 25.66 -7.40
C GLU A 211 10.70 25.19 -7.43
N ASN A 212 11.63 26.03 -7.89
CA ASN A 212 13.04 25.68 -7.98
C ASN A 212 13.95 26.90 -7.84
N SER A 213 14.16 27.32 -6.61
CA SER A 213 15.06 28.43 -6.27
C SER A 213 16.52 27.98 -6.30
N GLY A 214 17.09 27.77 -7.49
CA GLY A 214 18.55 27.76 -7.68
C GLY A 214 19.16 26.61 -8.49
N SER A 215 18.39 25.61 -8.92
CA SER A 215 18.97 24.52 -9.73
C SER A 215 19.31 25.00 -11.15
N LYS A 216 20.51 24.64 -11.61
CA LYS A 216 21.02 24.96 -12.95
C LYS A 216 20.90 23.82 -13.94
N GLU A 217 20.52 22.64 -13.49
CA GLU A 217 20.45 21.43 -14.30
C GLU A 217 19.14 20.70 -14.04
N PHE A 218 18.41 20.41 -15.11
CA PHE A 218 17.22 19.57 -15.06
C PHE A 218 17.47 18.30 -15.86
N GLN A 219 17.01 17.18 -15.34
CA GLN A 219 16.95 15.92 -16.10
C GLN A 219 15.50 15.66 -16.48
N LEU A 220 15.25 15.49 -17.78
CA LEU A 220 13.97 15.04 -18.31
C LEU A 220 14.09 13.57 -18.69
N LYS A 221 13.17 12.75 -18.21
CA LYS A 221 13.03 11.34 -18.58
C LYS A 221 11.68 11.11 -19.24
N LEU A 222 11.67 10.31 -20.30
CA LEU A 222 10.47 9.85 -20.98
C LEU A 222 10.22 8.39 -20.63
N ILE A 223 9.06 8.08 -20.07
CA ILE A 223 8.70 6.75 -19.56
C ILE A 223 7.43 6.28 -20.30
N ASN A 224 7.40 5.03 -20.75
CA ASN A 224 6.21 4.47 -21.41
C ASN A 224 5.15 4.00 -20.39
N THR A 225 3.96 3.61 -20.87
CA THR A 225 2.87 3.11 -20.01
C THR A 225 3.18 1.82 -19.25
N LYS A 226 4.27 1.13 -19.58
CA LYS A 226 4.76 -0.05 -18.85
C LYS A 226 5.82 0.31 -17.79
N GLY A 227 6.07 1.60 -17.56
CA GLY A 227 7.09 2.08 -16.62
C GLY A 227 8.53 1.97 -17.14
N GLN A 228 8.74 1.69 -18.43
CA GLN A 228 10.09 1.56 -18.99
C GLN A 228 10.61 2.92 -19.42
N LEU A 229 11.86 3.23 -19.03
CA LEU A 229 12.58 4.40 -19.50
C LEU A 229 12.86 4.29 -21.01
N VAL A 230 12.35 5.25 -21.77
CA VAL A 230 12.53 5.34 -23.23
C VAL A 230 13.72 6.23 -23.57
N ALA A 231 13.83 7.39 -22.92
CA ALA A 231 14.93 8.32 -23.12
C ALA A 231 15.15 9.22 -21.90
N SER A 232 16.35 9.78 -21.76
CA SER A 232 16.73 10.69 -20.68
C SER A 232 17.70 11.75 -21.20
N TYR A 233 17.45 13.02 -20.91
CA TYR A 233 18.27 14.15 -21.33
C TYR A 233 18.47 15.13 -20.18
N ASN A 234 19.71 15.61 -20.04
CA ASN A 234 20.02 16.72 -19.14
C ASN A 234 19.93 18.03 -19.94
N LEU A 235 19.09 18.94 -19.47
CA LEU A 235 18.79 20.20 -20.12
C LEU A 235 19.12 21.37 -19.19
N ASN A 236 19.70 22.41 -19.79
CA ASN A 236 19.92 23.67 -19.10
C ASN A 236 18.66 24.55 -19.24
N PRO A 237 18.08 25.00 -18.12
CA PRO A 237 16.88 25.82 -18.15
C PRO A 237 17.19 27.23 -18.64
N THR A 238 16.27 27.83 -19.41
CA THR A 238 16.29 29.26 -19.70
C THR A 238 15.27 29.95 -18.81
N LEU A 239 15.71 30.85 -17.92
CA LEU A 239 14.79 31.66 -17.11
C LEU A 239 14.12 32.71 -18.01
N VAL A 240 12.79 32.70 -18.07
CA VAL A 240 11.97 33.63 -18.83
C VAL A 240 10.90 34.20 -17.90
N GLY A 241 11.14 35.40 -17.36
CA GLY A 241 10.25 35.99 -16.37
C GLY A 241 10.25 35.20 -15.06
N ASP A 242 9.10 34.62 -14.72
CA ASP A 242 8.83 33.87 -13.49
C ASP A 242 8.83 32.34 -13.69
N TYR A 243 9.32 31.85 -14.83
CA TYR A 243 9.44 30.41 -15.08
C TYR A 243 10.74 30.03 -15.78
N TYR A 244 11.20 28.81 -15.53
CA TYR A 244 12.23 28.13 -16.30
C TYR A 244 11.59 27.44 -17.50
N ARG A 245 12.16 27.68 -18.69
CA ARG A 245 11.78 27.03 -19.94
C ARG A 245 12.83 26.00 -20.33
N LEU A 246 12.40 24.77 -20.53
CA LEU A 246 13.19 23.65 -21.04
C LEU A 246 12.58 23.22 -22.38
N VAL A 247 13.41 23.04 -23.41
CA VAL A 247 12.98 22.55 -24.72
C VAL A 247 13.75 21.28 -25.02
N TRP A 248 13.02 20.20 -25.28
CA TRP A 248 13.58 18.92 -25.69
C TRP A 248 13.13 18.62 -27.12
N ASP A 249 14.08 18.68 -28.05
CA ASP A 249 13.89 18.21 -29.41
C ASP A 249 14.14 16.69 -29.46
N ILE A 250 13.15 15.93 -29.92
CA ILE A 250 13.20 14.48 -29.94
C ILE A 250 13.77 14.03 -31.29
N ASP A 251 14.99 13.52 -31.25
CA ASP A 251 15.77 13.09 -32.41
C ASP A 251 15.73 11.57 -32.65
N PHE A 252 14.82 10.86 -31.96
CA PHE A 252 14.67 9.42 -32.04
C PHE A 252 13.23 8.99 -32.35
N ALA A 253 13.09 7.81 -32.94
CA ALA A 253 11.80 7.30 -33.37
C ALA A 253 10.94 6.85 -32.18
N LEU A 254 9.87 7.59 -31.90
CA LEU A 254 8.83 7.22 -30.94
C LEU A 254 7.62 6.58 -31.64
N GLN A 255 6.99 5.61 -30.98
CA GLN A 255 5.67 5.13 -31.39
C GLN A 255 4.60 6.13 -30.96
N SER A 256 3.52 6.27 -31.71
CA SER A 256 2.36 7.05 -31.27
C SER A 256 1.78 6.41 -30.02
N GLY A 257 1.46 7.22 -29.02
CA GLY A 257 0.96 6.71 -27.74
C GLY A 257 1.15 7.68 -26.59
N MET A 258 0.76 7.23 -25.41
CA MET A 258 0.90 7.99 -24.17
C MET A 258 2.26 7.69 -23.51
N TYR A 259 2.89 8.74 -22.99
CA TYR A 259 4.13 8.69 -22.25
C TYR A 259 4.03 9.57 -21.01
N ILE A 260 4.89 9.31 -20.04
CA ILE A 260 5.07 10.13 -18.84
C ILE A 260 6.41 10.85 -19.00
N VAL A 261 6.41 12.17 -18.89
CA VAL A 261 7.64 12.95 -18.70
C VAL A 261 7.86 13.16 -17.21
N GLU A 262 8.97 12.63 -16.72
CA GLU A 262 9.50 12.86 -15.38
C GLU A 262 10.57 13.95 -15.46
N ILE A 263 10.46 14.97 -14.62
CA ILE A 263 11.34 16.13 -14.53
C ILE A 263 12.01 16.09 -13.17
N LEU A 264 13.34 16.10 -13.16
CA LEU A 264 14.15 15.99 -11.96
C LEU A 264 15.07 17.20 -11.86
N SER A 265 15.18 17.75 -10.66
CA SER A 265 16.24 18.66 -10.23
C SER A 265 16.69 18.26 -8.82
N GLU A 266 17.70 18.93 -8.27
CA GLU A 266 18.24 18.64 -6.93
C GLU A 266 17.18 18.55 -5.84
N ASN A 267 16.13 19.39 -5.89
CA ASN A 267 15.10 19.48 -4.86
C ASN A 267 13.67 19.33 -5.41
N PHE A 268 13.52 18.86 -6.65
CA PHE A 268 12.24 18.86 -7.33
C PHE A 268 12.07 17.64 -8.22
N ILE A 269 10.93 16.96 -8.06
CA ILE A 269 10.52 15.85 -8.91
C ILE A 269 9.09 16.14 -9.35
N ALA A 270 8.83 15.99 -10.64
CA ALA A 270 7.49 16.12 -11.17
C ALA A 270 7.22 15.21 -12.36
N HIS A 271 5.94 14.88 -12.56
CA HIS A 271 5.49 13.99 -13.62
C HIS A 271 4.35 14.63 -14.40
N LYS A 272 4.37 14.52 -15.73
CA LYS A 272 3.26 14.92 -16.61
C LYS A 272 3.02 13.91 -17.72
N ASN A 273 1.76 13.59 -17.95
CA ASN A 273 1.32 12.74 -19.04
C ASN A 273 1.33 13.54 -20.35
N ILE A 274 1.93 12.96 -21.38
CA ILE A 274 1.99 13.53 -22.72
C ILE A 274 1.66 12.49 -23.79
N ILE A 275 1.17 12.95 -24.94
CA ILE A 275 0.76 12.11 -26.05
C ILE A 275 1.68 12.41 -27.23
N HIS A 276 2.31 11.39 -27.79
CA HIS A 276 3.08 11.51 -29.04
C HIS A 276 2.19 11.15 -30.22
N LEU A 277 2.15 12.02 -31.23
CA LEU A 277 1.56 11.76 -32.54
C LEU A 277 2.67 11.65 -33.59
N LYS A 278 2.50 10.72 -34.51
CA LYS A 278 3.45 10.47 -35.60
C LYS A 278 2.90 11.05 -36.91
#